data_AF-A0A485KJ95-F1
#
_entry.id   AF-A0A485KJ95-F1
#
_cell.length_a   1.000
_cell.length_b   1.000
_cell.length_c   1.000
_cell.angle_alpha   90.00
_cell.angle_beta   90.00
_cell.angle_gamma   90.00
#
_symmetry.space_group_name_H-M   'P 1'
#
loop_
_entity.id
_entity.type
_entity.pdbx_description
1 polymer ?
#
loop_
_entity_poly.entity_id
_entity_poly.type
_entity_poly.pdbx_seq_one_letter_code
_entity_poly.pdbx_strand_id
1 'polypeptide(L)'
;MIDGEKVNINYYDRIVRFVFAARVIQTGRDVIVKFAKRYGRKVHEYCADVGFAPRLLHVEVLSNTWEFVVMEKLELLPISKAPVEAAFIREQILKIKNHLAAAAFVHGDLREVNIQWDSSNGRVVLIDFDWSGEDDTVIYPPFMNSDISWPPEAETNKPLRIQHDAWWIDSLLSRLD
;
A
#
# COMPACT_ATOMS: atom_id res chain seq x y z
N MET A 1 14.10 -5.07 -13.79
CA MET A 1 13.54 -4.32 -14.95
C MET A 1 12.71 -3.15 -14.44
N ILE A 2 12.38 -2.16 -15.27
CA ILE A 2 11.35 -1.13 -14.99
C ILE A 2 10.60 -0.93 -16.30
N ASP A 3 9.27 -1.01 -16.27
CA ASP A 3 8.43 -0.84 -17.47
C ASP A 3 8.84 -1.77 -18.65
N GLY A 4 9.31 -2.97 -18.33
CA GLY A 4 9.75 -3.95 -19.33
C GLY A 4 11.16 -3.71 -19.89
N GLU A 5 11.91 -2.73 -19.38
CA GLU A 5 13.27 -2.42 -19.81
C GLU A 5 14.32 -2.73 -18.74
N LYS A 6 15.52 -3.13 -19.19
CA LYS A 6 16.66 -3.31 -18.30
C LYS A 6 17.28 -1.95 -18.01
N VAL A 7 17.20 -1.53 -16.75
CA VAL A 7 17.70 -0.24 -16.28
C VAL A 7 18.74 -0.43 -15.18
N ASN A 8 19.56 0.59 -14.96
CA ASN A 8 20.45 0.66 -13.81
C ASN A 8 19.84 1.63 -12.80
N ILE A 9 19.81 1.24 -11.53
CA ILE A 9 19.29 2.09 -10.45
C ILE A 9 20.40 2.39 -9.44
N ASN A 10 20.44 3.62 -8.96
CA ASN A 10 21.31 4.04 -7.86
C ASN A 10 20.47 4.32 -6.63
N TYR A 11 20.70 3.58 -5.54
CA TYR A 11 20.05 3.81 -4.25
C TYR A 11 20.66 5.06 -3.60
N TYR A 12 19.83 5.96 -3.09
CA TYR A 12 20.31 7.19 -2.47
C TYR A 12 19.72 7.46 -1.08
N ASP A 13 18.64 6.79 -0.70
CA ASP A 13 18.09 6.91 0.65
C ASP A 13 17.41 5.61 1.12
N ARG A 14 17.39 5.40 2.44
CA ARG A 14 16.65 4.32 3.09
C ARG A 14 15.48 4.94 3.85
N ILE A 15 14.29 4.81 3.27
CA ILE A 15 13.04 5.35 3.82
C ILE A 15 12.69 4.63 5.13
N VAL A 16 12.59 3.30 5.06
CA VAL A 16 12.40 2.41 6.21
C VAL A 16 13.10 1.08 5.95
N ARG A 17 13.00 0.14 6.89
CA ARG A 17 13.59 -1.20 6.70
C ARG A 17 13.07 -1.82 5.40
N PHE A 18 14.00 -2.21 4.51
CA PHE A 18 13.73 -2.83 3.21
C PHE A 18 12.97 -1.97 2.20
N VAL A 19 12.82 -0.66 2.44
CA VAL A 19 12.23 0.29 1.49
C VAL A 19 13.23 1.42 1.25
N PHE A 20 13.57 1.63 -0.01
CA PHE A 20 14.64 2.53 -0.43
C PHE A 20 14.15 3.47 -1.52
N ALA A 21 14.66 4.69 -1.51
CA ALA A 21 14.54 5.57 -2.67
C ALA A 21 15.75 5.34 -3.58
N ALA A 22 15.47 5.20 -4.87
CA ALA A 22 16.48 4.98 -5.89
C ALA A 22 16.20 5.83 -7.12
N ARG A 23 17.25 6.14 -7.89
CA ARG A 23 17.16 6.90 -9.14
C ARG A 23 17.54 6.00 -10.31
N VAL A 24 16.69 5.98 -11.33
CA VAL A 24 16.98 5.32 -12.61
C VAL A 24 18.03 6.13 -13.33
N ILE A 25 19.21 5.55 -13.57
CA ILE A 25 20.37 6.27 -14.12
C ILE A 25 20.07 6.80 -15.53
N GLN A 26 19.39 6.00 -16.35
CA GLN A 26 19.10 6.33 -17.75
C GLN A 26 18.15 7.52 -17.91
N THR A 27 17.18 7.68 -17.01
CA THR A 27 16.09 8.66 -17.16
C THR A 27 16.11 9.76 -16.11
N GLY A 28 16.90 9.60 -15.04
CA GLY A 28 16.89 10.49 -13.87
C GLY A 28 15.64 10.36 -13.00
N ARG A 29 14.70 9.47 -13.34
CA ARG A 29 13.44 9.27 -12.60
C ARG A 29 13.70 8.63 -11.24
N ASP A 30 13.07 9.18 -10.20
CA ASP A 30 13.06 8.57 -8.87
C ASP A 30 11.97 7.50 -8.73
N VAL A 31 12.31 6.43 -8.04
CA VAL A 31 11.47 5.26 -7.78
C VAL A 31 11.61 4.80 -6.34
N ILE A 32 10.62 4.06 -5.85
CA ILE A 32 10.72 3.32 -4.60
C ILE A 32 11.04 1.86 -4.91
N VAL A 33 12.03 1.34 -4.21
CA VAL A 33 12.43 -0.07 -4.25
C VAL A 33 12.13 -0.70 -2.90
N LYS A 34 11.36 -1.79 -2.91
CA LYS A 34 11.00 -2.55 -1.72
C LYS A 34 11.45 -4.00 -1.86
N PHE A 35 11.92 -4.57 -0.76
CA PHE A 35 12.14 -6.00 -0.62
C PHE A 35 11.14 -6.56 0.39
N ALA A 36 10.32 -7.52 -0.04
CA ALA A 36 9.30 -8.14 0.80
C ALA A 36 9.41 -9.67 0.78
N LYS A 37 8.97 -10.36 1.83
CA LYS A 37 8.91 -11.84 1.85
C LYS A 37 7.64 -12.41 1.22
N ARG A 38 6.65 -11.53 1.07
CA ARG A 38 5.35 -11.78 0.46
C ARG A 38 4.84 -10.41 0.02
N TYR A 39 4.23 -10.35 -1.15
CA TYR A 39 3.69 -9.11 -1.67
C TYR A 39 2.35 -9.32 -2.36
N GLY A 40 1.36 -8.51 -1.99
CA GLY A 40 0.03 -8.51 -2.59
C GLY A 40 0.01 -7.84 -3.96
N ARG A 41 0.81 -8.34 -4.91
CA ARG A 41 0.97 -7.77 -6.26
C ARG A 41 -0.36 -7.47 -6.94
N LYS A 42 -1.28 -8.45 -6.96
CA LYS A 42 -2.59 -8.34 -7.64
C LYS A 42 -3.44 -7.20 -7.04
N VAL A 43 -3.42 -7.06 -5.72
CA VAL A 43 -4.15 -5.99 -5.02
C VAL A 43 -3.51 -4.63 -5.29
N HIS A 44 -2.19 -4.56 -5.27
CA HIS A 44 -1.47 -3.32 -5.60
C HIS A 44 -1.73 -2.88 -7.05
N GLU A 45 -1.58 -3.77 -8.03
CA GLU A 45 -1.86 -3.48 -9.44
C GLU A 45 -3.30 -2.97 -9.62
N TYR A 46 -4.29 -3.67 -9.03
CA TYR A 46 -5.67 -3.22 -9.08
C TYR A 46 -5.87 -1.83 -8.47
N CYS A 47 -5.36 -1.59 -7.26
CA CYS A 47 -5.45 -0.28 -6.62
C CYS A 47 -4.76 0.82 -7.43
N ALA A 48 -3.63 0.52 -8.08
CA ALA A 48 -2.94 1.47 -8.95
C ALA A 48 -3.77 1.79 -10.20
N ASP A 49 -4.38 0.79 -10.84
CA ASP A 49 -5.20 0.94 -12.04
C ASP A 49 -6.45 1.79 -11.78
N VAL A 50 -7.07 1.66 -10.59
CA VAL A 50 -8.21 2.52 -10.18
C VAL A 50 -7.77 3.85 -9.57
N GLY A 51 -6.46 4.11 -9.45
CA GLY A 51 -5.89 5.39 -9.04
C GLY A 51 -5.67 5.58 -7.53
N PHE A 52 -5.73 4.53 -6.72
CA PHE A 52 -5.57 4.56 -5.26
C PHE A 52 -4.25 3.98 -4.76
N ALA A 53 -3.24 3.79 -5.61
CA ALA A 53 -1.92 3.34 -5.20
C ALA A 53 -0.85 3.88 -6.16
N PRO A 54 0.43 3.92 -5.75
CA PRO A 54 1.51 4.18 -6.68
C PRO A 54 1.53 3.13 -7.80
N ARG A 55 1.82 3.54 -9.03
CA ARG A 55 2.03 2.61 -10.14
C ARG A 55 3.13 1.61 -9.82
N LEU A 56 2.80 0.33 -9.94
CA LEU A 56 3.75 -0.76 -9.87
C LEU A 56 4.55 -0.83 -11.17
N LEU A 57 5.87 -0.69 -11.09
CA LEU A 57 6.76 -0.62 -12.26
C LEU A 57 7.41 -1.97 -12.57
N HIS A 58 7.65 -2.76 -11.53
CA HIS A 58 8.24 -4.08 -11.65
C HIS A 58 8.05 -4.90 -10.37
N VAL A 59 7.86 -6.21 -10.54
CA VAL A 59 7.96 -7.20 -9.47
C VAL A 59 8.78 -8.37 -10.00
N GLU A 60 9.77 -8.78 -9.23
CA GLU A 60 10.61 -9.95 -9.50
C GLU A 60 10.74 -10.80 -8.24
N VAL A 61 10.49 -12.10 -8.36
CA VAL A 61 10.74 -13.04 -7.27
C VAL A 61 12.22 -13.42 -7.30
N LEU A 62 12.93 -13.05 -6.24
CA LEU A 62 14.33 -13.39 -6.01
C LEU A 62 14.48 -14.77 -5.35
N SER A 63 15.71 -15.28 -5.32
CA SER A 63 16.05 -16.48 -4.54
C SER A 63 15.63 -16.36 -3.07
N ASN A 64 15.21 -17.47 -2.45
CA ASN A 64 14.72 -17.53 -1.07
C ASN A 64 13.42 -16.75 -0.81
N THR A 65 12.51 -16.74 -1.79
CA THR A 65 11.13 -16.20 -1.68
C THR A 65 11.05 -14.71 -1.31
N TRP A 66 12.11 -13.95 -1.56
CA TRP A 66 12.04 -12.49 -1.49
C TRP A 66 11.48 -11.95 -2.79
N GLU A 67 10.74 -10.87 -2.71
CA GLU A 67 10.22 -10.14 -3.85
C GLU A 67 10.92 -8.79 -3.92
N PHE A 68 11.50 -8.50 -5.09
CA PHE A 68 12.03 -7.21 -5.47
C PHE A 68 10.92 -6.43 -6.17
N VAL A 69 10.47 -5.36 -5.52
CA VAL A 69 9.35 -4.55 -5.97
C VAL A 69 9.86 -3.15 -6.30
N VAL A 70 9.52 -2.67 -7.49
CA VAL A 70 9.78 -1.28 -7.90
C VAL A 70 8.46 -0.61 -8.20
N MET A 71 8.21 0.55 -7.59
CA MET A 71 7.01 1.35 -7.79
C MET A 71 7.37 2.81 -8.00
N GLU A 72 6.44 3.61 -8.52
CA GLU A 72 6.65 5.05 -8.62
C GLU A 72 6.90 5.69 -7.25
N LYS A 73 7.74 6.71 -7.21
CA LYS A 73 7.91 7.55 -6.02
C LYS A 73 6.85 8.65 -6.04
N LEU A 74 6.08 8.74 -4.97
CA LEU A 74 5.12 9.81 -4.73
C LEU A 74 5.65 10.79 -3.66
N GLU A 75 5.08 12.00 -3.64
CA GLU A 75 5.29 12.98 -2.57
C GLU A 75 4.14 12.85 -1.55
N LEU A 76 4.39 12.05 -0.52
CA LEU A 76 3.38 11.62 0.44
C LEU A 76 3.33 12.50 1.68
N LEU A 77 2.11 12.85 2.10
CA LEU A 77 1.82 13.49 3.37
C LEU A 77 0.84 12.63 4.18
N PRO A 78 0.91 12.66 5.53
CA PRO A 78 -0.19 12.17 6.34
C PRO A 78 -1.51 12.80 5.90
N ILE A 79 -2.59 12.03 5.85
CA ILE A 79 -3.91 12.52 5.40
C ILE A 79 -4.38 13.72 6.22
N SER A 80 -4.06 13.76 7.52
CA SER A 80 -4.34 14.89 8.41
C SER A 80 -3.66 16.21 8.00
N LYS A 81 -2.69 16.17 7.08
CA LYS A 81 -2.01 17.33 6.50
C LYS A 81 -2.40 17.60 5.06
N ALA A 82 -3.41 16.90 4.53
CA ALA A 82 -3.89 17.15 3.17
C ALA A 82 -4.46 18.59 3.08
N PRO A 83 -4.07 19.39 2.06
CA PRO A 83 -4.50 20.78 1.93
C PRO A 83 -5.89 20.89 1.27
N VAL A 84 -6.83 20.06 1.69
CA VAL A 84 -8.18 19.94 1.13
C VAL A 84 -9.18 19.67 2.25
N GLU A 85 -10.46 19.92 1.96
CA GLU A 85 -11.55 19.69 2.90
C GLU A 85 -11.69 18.20 3.28
N ALA A 86 -12.02 17.94 4.55
CA ALA A 86 -12.22 16.58 5.06
C ALA A 86 -13.30 15.80 4.27
N ALA A 87 -14.32 16.50 3.77
CA ALA A 87 -15.36 15.91 2.93
C ALA A 87 -14.80 15.27 1.65
N PHE A 88 -13.79 15.89 1.02
CA PHE A 88 -13.16 15.35 -0.19
C PHE A 88 -12.33 14.10 0.12
N ILE A 89 -11.62 14.12 1.24
CA ILE A 89 -10.88 12.94 1.73
C ILE A 89 -11.83 11.79 2.04
N ARG A 90 -12.95 12.06 2.73
CA ARG A 90 -13.99 11.09 3.04
C ARG A 90 -14.55 10.44 1.77
N GLU A 91 -14.80 11.21 0.72
CA GLU A 91 -15.26 10.67 -0.57
C GLU A 91 -14.26 9.66 -1.16
N GLN A 92 -12.97 9.99 -1.18
CA GLN A 92 -11.94 9.10 -1.72
C GLN A 92 -11.76 7.82 -0.87
N ILE A 93 -11.78 7.94 0.46
CA ILE A 93 -11.71 6.78 1.36
C ILE A 93 -12.90 5.84 1.16
N LEU A 94 -14.11 6.38 0.98
CA LEU A 94 -15.30 5.58 0.68
C LEU A 94 -15.19 4.89 -0.69
N LYS A 95 -14.62 5.54 -1.70
CA LYS A 95 -14.33 4.90 -2.99
C LYS A 95 -13.36 3.74 -2.82
N ILE A 96 -12.26 3.92 -2.08
CA ILE A 96 -11.29 2.85 -1.77
C ILE A 96 -12.01 1.65 -1.12
N LYS A 97 -12.81 1.89 -0.08
CA LYS A 97 -13.59 0.84 0.61
C LYS A 97 -14.43 0.04 -0.37
N ASN A 98 -15.19 0.73 -1.22
CA ASN A 98 -16.09 0.09 -2.18
C ASN A 98 -15.33 -0.68 -3.27
N HIS A 99 -14.21 -0.15 -3.77
CA HIS A 99 -13.40 -0.80 -4.79
C HIS A 99 -12.74 -2.08 -4.29
N LEU A 100 -12.20 -2.08 -3.06
CA LEU A 100 -11.62 -3.26 -2.43
C LEU A 100 -12.69 -4.33 -2.20
N ALA A 101 -13.83 -3.95 -1.61
CA ALA A 101 -14.92 -4.87 -1.35
C ALA A 101 -15.51 -5.48 -2.63
N ALA A 102 -15.73 -4.67 -3.67
CA ALA A 102 -16.27 -5.15 -4.94
C ALA A 102 -15.34 -6.13 -5.67
N ALA A 103 -14.02 -6.00 -5.48
CA ALA A 103 -13.02 -6.89 -6.06
C ALA A 103 -12.66 -8.08 -5.16
N ALA A 104 -13.30 -8.23 -4.00
CA ALA A 104 -12.92 -9.21 -2.96
C ALA A 104 -11.43 -9.14 -2.60
N PHE A 105 -10.88 -7.93 -2.53
CA PHE A 105 -9.50 -7.67 -2.14
C PHE A 105 -9.43 -7.12 -0.72
N VAL A 106 -8.38 -7.53 -0.02
CA VAL A 106 -8.07 -7.09 1.34
C VAL A 106 -6.63 -6.59 1.35
N HIS A 107 -6.42 -5.36 1.81
CA HIS A 107 -5.11 -4.81 2.06
C HIS A 107 -4.47 -5.43 3.32
N GLY A 108 -5.26 -5.58 4.38
CA GLY A 108 -4.91 -6.27 5.62
C GLY A 108 -4.25 -5.38 6.69
N ASP A 109 -3.67 -4.26 6.27
CA ASP A 109 -2.99 -3.31 7.16
C ASP A 109 -3.34 -1.85 6.87
N LEU A 110 -4.63 -1.50 6.85
CA LEU A 110 -5.12 -0.13 6.57
C LEU A 110 -5.01 0.82 7.77
N ARG A 111 -3.91 0.72 8.53
CA ARG A 111 -3.58 1.73 9.53
C ARG A 111 -3.31 3.06 8.84
N GLU A 112 -3.48 4.17 9.57
CA GLU A 112 -3.33 5.53 9.02
C GLU A 112 -1.96 5.77 8.37
N VAL A 113 -0.90 5.10 8.81
CA VAL A 113 0.43 5.18 8.18
C VAL A 113 0.47 4.61 6.75
N ASN A 114 -0.47 3.72 6.40
CA ASN A 114 -0.57 3.09 5.08
C ASN A 114 -1.63 3.73 4.18
N ILE A 115 -2.30 4.79 4.66
CA ILE A 115 -3.24 5.59 3.88
C ILE A 115 -2.71 7.03 3.85
N GLN A 116 -2.21 7.46 2.70
CA GLN A 116 -1.44 8.70 2.55
C GLN A 116 -2.10 9.64 1.55
N TRP A 117 -1.76 10.93 1.64
CA TRP A 117 -2.10 11.94 0.65
C TRP A 117 -0.95 12.11 -0.35
N ASP A 118 -1.21 11.82 -1.62
CA ASP A 118 -0.31 12.11 -2.73
C ASP A 118 -0.48 13.58 -3.13
N SER A 119 0.45 14.41 -2.64
CA SER A 119 0.41 15.86 -2.86
C SER A 119 0.65 16.27 -4.31
N SER A 120 1.26 15.40 -5.12
CA SER A 120 1.53 15.68 -6.53
C SER A 120 0.27 15.53 -7.39
N ASN A 121 -0.59 14.56 -7.07
CA ASN A 121 -1.78 14.26 -7.86
C ASN A 121 -3.11 14.60 -7.15
N GLY A 122 -3.06 15.09 -5.91
CA GLY A 122 -4.25 15.54 -5.17
C GLY A 122 -5.21 14.40 -4.82
N ARG A 123 -4.68 13.26 -4.36
CA ARG A 123 -5.46 12.03 -4.14
C ARG A 123 -5.03 11.24 -2.91
N VAL A 124 -5.95 10.45 -2.38
CA VAL A 124 -5.65 9.48 -1.33
C VAL A 124 -5.09 8.21 -1.98
N VAL A 125 -3.99 7.71 -1.45
CA VAL A 125 -3.33 6.48 -1.92
C VAL A 125 -3.07 5.52 -0.77
N LEU A 126 -3.15 4.23 -1.08
CA LEU A 126 -2.72 3.13 -0.23
C LEU A 126 -1.26 2.79 -0.54
N ILE A 127 -0.51 2.46 0.49
CA ILE A 127 0.86 1.96 0.41
C ILE A 127 1.03 0.74 1.30
N ASP A 128 2.12 0.00 1.09
CA ASP A 128 2.49 -1.19 1.86
C ASP A 128 1.53 -2.39 1.72
N PHE A 129 1.59 -3.03 0.55
CA PHE A 129 0.77 -4.18 0.20
C PHE A 129 1.33 -5.54 0.64
N ASP A 130 2.22 -5.60 1.64
CA ASP A 130 2.92 -6.86 2.00
C ASP A 130 1.95 -7.96 2.46
N TRP A 131 0.85 -7.57 3.09
CA TRP A 131 -0.13 -8.51 3.64
C TRP A 131 -1.31 -8.75 2.71
N SER A 132 -1.43 -7.95 1.65
CA SER A 132 -2.64 -7.90 0.85
C SER A 132 -2.86 -9.18 0.05
N GLY A 133 -4.11 -9.43 -0.30
CA GLY A 133 -4.52 -10.58 -1.10
C GLY A 133 -6.02 -10.63 -1.33
N GLU A 134 -6.49 -11.75 -1.85
CA GLU A 134 -7.93 -12.02 -2.00
C GLU A 134 -8.54 -12.40 -0.64
N ASP A 135 -9.77 -11.99 -0.41
CA ASP A 135 -10.53 -12.29 0.81
C ASP A 135 -10.50 -13.78 1.15
N ASP A 136 -10.23 -14.11 2.41
CA ASP A 136 -10.10 -15.48 2.93
C ASP A 136 -8.98 -16.36 2.34
N THR A 137 -8.20 -15.86 1.37
CA THR A 137 -7.15 -16.67 0.72
C THR A 137 -5.78 -16.49 1.37
N VAL A 138 -5.61 -15.39 2.10
CA VAL A 138 -4.35 -15.01 2.71
C VAL A 138 -4.51 -14.80 4.20
N ILE A 139 -3.45 -15.04 4.97
CA ILE A 139 -3.46 -14.96 6.44
C ILE A 139 -2.60 -13.82 6.98
N TYR A 140 -2.94 -13.36 8.17
CA TYR A 140 -2.09 -12.44 8.94
C TYR A 140 -0.78 -13.13 9.32
N PRO A 141 0.33 -12.39 9.35
CA PRO A 141 1.62 -12.97 9.68
C PRO A 141 1.68 -13.45 11.13
N PRO A 142 2.61 -14.37 11.47
CA PRO A 142 2.80 -14.89 12.83
C PRO A 142 3.36 -13.87 13.83
N PHE A 143 3.53 -12.61 13.43
CA PHE A 143 4.25 -11.56 14.16
C PHE A 143 3.46 -10.24 14.21
N MET A 144 2.12 -10.31 14.24
CA MET A 144 1.29 -9.12 14.49
C MET A 144 1.69 -8.46 15.81
N ASN A 145 1.79 -7.13 15.81
CA ASN A 145 2.09 -6.38 17.02
C ASN A 145 0.88 -6.39 17.96
N SER A 146 1.04 -6.93 19.16
CA SER A 146 -0.01 -7.00 20.19
C SER A 146 -0.43 -5.65 20.76
N ASP A 147 0.39 -4.62 20.60
CA ASP A 147 0.09 -3.26 21.10
C ASP A 147 -0.87 -2.50 20.19
N ILE A 148 -1.17 -3.04 19.01
CA ILE A 148 -2.13 -2.46 18.07
C ILE A 148 -3.51 -3.02 18.38
N SER A 149 -4.49 -2.14 18.53
CA SER A 149 -5.91 -2.50 18.56
C SER A 149 -6.37 -2.93 17.17
N TRP A 150 -6.09 -4.17 16.80
CA TRP A 150 -6.51 -4.76 15.54
C TRP A 150 -8.05 -4.83 15.43
N PRO A 151 -8.60 -4.88 14.19
CA PRO A 151 -10.01 -5.14 13.98
C PRO A 151 -10.48 -6.39 14.74
N PRO A 152 -11.74 -6.44 15.19
CA PRO A 152 -12.32 -7.66 15.75
C PRO A 152 -12.09 -8.84 14.80
N GLU A 153 -11.71 -10.00 15.37
CA GLU A 153 -11.42 -11.26 14.64
C GLU A 153 -10.14 -11.24 13.76
N ALA A 154 -9.43 -10.11 13.68
CA ALA A 154 -8.11 -10.05 13.07
C ALA A 154 -7.04 -10.62 14.02
N GLU A 155 -6.70 -11.89 13.83
CA GLU A 155 -5.75 -12.61 14.67
C GLU A 155 -4.56 -13.15 13.86
N THR A 156 -3.43 -13.30 14.56
CA THR A 156 -2.21 -13.94 14.06
C THR A 156 -2.51 -15.30 13.43
N ASN A 157 -1.99 -15.54 12.21
CA ASN A 157 -2.22 -16.77 11.43
C ASN A 157 -3.69 -17.07 11.08
N LYS A 158 -4.60 -16.10 11.19
CA LYS A 158 -5.98 -16.22 10.69
C LYS A 158 -6.15 -15.51 9.35
N PRO A 159 -7.18 -15.87 8.57
CA PRO A 159 -7.44 -15.21 7.29
C PRO A 159 -7.64 -13.70 7.43
N LEU A 160 -7.14 -12.95 6.45
CA LEU A 160 -7.54 -11.57 6.23
C LEU A 160 -8.97 -11.56 5.69
N ARG A 161 -9.75 -10.59 6.17
CA ARG A 161 -11.14 -10.39 5.79
C ARG A 161 -11.38 -8.97 5.33
N ILE A 162 -12.25 -8.78 4.34
CA ILE A 162 -12.66 -7.43 3.89
C ILE A 162 -13.23 -6.60 5.04
N GLN A 163 -13.88 -7.26 6.00
CA GLN A 163 -14.43 -6.61 7.20
C GLN A 163 -13.32 -5.98 8.08
N HIS A 164 -12.10 -6.52 8.08
CA HIS A 164 -10.98 -5.94 8.81
C HIS A 164 -10.56 -4.60 8.21
N ASP A 165 -10.48 -4.51 6.88
CA ASP A 165 -10.22 -3.26 6.17
C ASP A 165 -11.37 -2.26 6.37
N ALA A 166 -12.62 -2.73 6.30
CA ALA A 166 -13.78 -1.89 6.55
C ALA A 166 -13.75 -1.28 7.96
N TRP A 167 -13.34 -2.05 8.97
CA TRP A 167 -13.20 -1.55 10.34
C TRP A 167 -12.15 -0.43 10.45
N TRP A 168 -10.98 -0.60 9.82
CA TRP A 168 -9.95 0.43 9.79
C TRP A 168 -10.45 1.71 9.13
N ILE A 169 -11.12 1.57 7.99
CA ILE A 169 -11.69 2.69 7.24
C ILE A 169 -12.78 3.39 8.06
N ASP A 170 -13.70 2.65 8.67
CA ASP A 170 -14.80 3.25 9.45
C ASP A 170 -14.26 3.98 10.69
N SER A 171 -13.22 3.44 11.34
CA SER A 171 -12.49 4.10 12.42
C SER A 171 -11.80 5.38 11.98
N LEU A 172 -11.22 5.41 10.77
CA LEU A 172 -10.62 6.63 10.22
C LEU A 172 -11.70 7.67 9.89
N LEU A 173 -12.80 7.25 9.25
CA LEU A 173 -13.89 8.14 8.86
C LEU A 173 -14.57 8.82 10.05
N SER A 174 -14.70 8.13 11.19
CA SER A 174 -15.26 8.72 12.41
C SER A 174 -14.38 9.78 13.07
N ARG A 175 -13.13 9.94 12.61
CA ARG A 175 -12.20 10.99 13.07
C ARG A 175 -12.09 12.16 12.09
N LEU A 176 -12.68 12.04 10.90
CA LEU A 176 -12.69 13.05 9.85
C LEU A 176 -13.96 13.92 9.88
N ASP A 177 -14.70 13.89 10.99
CA ASP A 177 -15.89 14.71 11.22
C ASP A 177 -15.52 16.14 11.66
#